data_AF-A0A352KDB2-F1
#
_entry.id   AF-A0A352KDB2-F1
#
_cell.length_a   1.000
_cell.length_b   1.000
_cell.length_c   1.000
_cell.angle_alpha   90.00
_cell.angle_beta   90.00
_cell.angle_gamma   90.00
#
_symmetry.space_group_name_H-M   'P 1'
#
loop_
_entity.id
_entity.type
_entity.pdbx_description
1 polymer ?
#
loop_
_entity_poly.entity_id
_entity_poly.type
_entity_poly.pdbx_seq_one_letter_code
_entity_poly.pdbx_strand_id
1 'polypeptide(L)' 'MTRLITLLAKLPGLGPRSARRAALYLIERRAALLEPLAGALA' A
#
# COMPACT_ATOMS: atom_id res chain seq x y z
N MET A 1 1.81 -2.12 12.11
CA MET A 1 1.05 -2.56 10.92
C MET A 1 -0.20 -1.74 10.64
N THR A 2 -1.06 -1.52 11.64
CA THR A 2 -2.38 -0.86 11.52
C THR A 2 -2.32 0.52 10.86
N ARG A 3 -1.32 1.36 11.18
CA ARG A 3 -1.16 2.71 10.62
C ARG A 3 -1.04 2.74 9.09
N LEU A 4 -0.27 1.81 8.49
CA LEU A 4 -0.07 1.74 7.03
C LEU A 4 -1.36 1.32 6.31
N ILE A 5 -2.06 0.35 6.87
CA ILE A 5 -3.35 -0.13 6.34
C ILE A 5 -4.38 1.00 6.37
N THR A 6 -4.43 1.79 7.46
CA THR A 6 -5.33 2.93 7.56
C THR A 6 -5.03 4.01 6.53
N LEU A 7 -3.76 4.25 6.20
CA LEU A 7 -3.38 5.24 5.17
C LEU A 7 -3.74 4.73 3.76
N LEU A 8 -3.42 3.46 3.46
CA LEU A 8 -3.76 2.84 2.18
C LEU A 8 -5.28 2.72 1.98
N ALA A 9 -6.04 2.50 3.04
CA ALA A 9 -7.50 2.40 2.98
C ALA A 9 -8.20 3.75 2.70
N LYS A 10 -7.46 4.87 2.68
CA LYS A 10 -7.98 6.19 2.28
C LYS A 10 -7.83 6.46 0.79
N LEU A 11 -7.12 5.61 0.05
CA LEU A 11 -6.99 5.75 -1.40
C LEU A 11 -8.30 5.31 -2.09
N PRO A 12 -8.76 6.04 -3.12
CA PRO A 12 -9.92 5.63 -3.89
C PRO A 12 -9.67 4.26 -4.52
N GLY A 13 -10.59 3.31 -4.30
CA GLY A 13 -10.45 1.92 -4.77
C GLY A 13 -9.72 0.96 -3.82
N LEU A 14 -9.10 1.44 -2.74
CA LEU A 14 -8.52 0.58 -1.69
C LEU A 14 -9.39 0.58 -0.43
N GLY A 15 -10.25 -0.43 -0.28
CA GLY A 15 -10.95 -0.69 0.98
C GLY A 15 -10.07 -1.35 2.06
N PRO A 16 -10.57 -1.52 3.30
CA PRO A 16 -9.81 -2.08 4.43
C PRO A 16 -9.27 -3.52 4.22
N ARG A 17 -9.87 -4.29 3.29
CA ARG A 17 -9.39 -5.62 2.91
C ARG A 17 -8.27 -5.55 1.86
N SER A 18 -8.45 -4.76 0.80
CA SER A 18 -7.42 -4.59 -0.24
C SER A 18 -6.20 -3.82 0.28
N ALA A 19 -6.39 -2.82 1.14
CA ALA A 19 -5.31 -2.11 1.84
C ALA A 19 -4.47 -3.02 2.74
N ARG A 20 -5.08 -4.04 3.36
CA ARG A 20 -4.36 -5.07 4.13
C ARG A 20 -3.47 -5.92 3.25
N ARG A 21 -4.00 -6.40 2.13
CA ARG A 21 -3.23 -7.18 1.14
C ARG A 21 -2.10 -6.35 0.54
N ALA A 22 -2.37 -5.09 0.18
CA ALA A 22 -1.36 -4.18 -0.33
C ALA A 22 -0.25 -3.91 0.71
N ALA A 23 -0.60 -3.69 1.97
CA ALA A 23 0.38 -3.52 3.05
C ALA A 23 1.26 -4.76 3.25
N LEU A 24 0.68 -5.97 3.24
CA LEU A 24 1.46 -7.21 3.34
C LEU A 24 2.39 -7.40 2.13
N TYR A 25 1.87 -7.15 0.93
CA TYR A 25 2.64 -7.21 -0.31
C TYR A 25 3.79 -6.20 -0.35
N LEU A 26 3.57 -4.98 0.15
CA LEU A 26 4.59 -3.93 0.26
C LEU A 26 5.67 -4.26 1.30
N ILE A 27 5.33 -5.02 2.34
CA ILE A 27 6.32 -5.44 3.35
C ILE A 27 7.19 -6.57 2.78
N GLU A 28 6.58 -7.51 2.07
CA GLU A 28 7.27 -8.64 1.44
C GLU A 28 8.16 -8.20 0.26
N ARG A 29 7.80 -7.11 -0.44
CA ARG A 29 8.49 -6.60 -1.63
C ARG A 29 8.90 -5.13 -1.53
N ARG A 30 9.30 -4.69 -0.34
CA ARG A 30 9.56 -3.29 0.02
C ARG A 30 10.50 -2.56 -0.95
N ALA A 31 11.57 -3.21 -1.42
CA ALA A 31 12.55 -2.57 -2.32
C ALA A 31 12.09 -2.52 -3.78
N ALA A 32 11.38 -3.56 -4.27
CA ALA A 32 11.05 -3.69 -5.70
C ALA A 32 9.77 -2.95 -6.13
N LEU A 33 8.91 -2.57 -5.17
CA LEU A 33 7.60 -1.98 -5.47
C LEU A 33 7.39 -0.57 -4.93
N LEU A 34 8.24 -0.09 -4.02
CA LEU A 34 8.12 1.27 -3.52
C LEU A 34 8.51 2.31 -4.58
N GLU A 35 9.48 2.02 -5.45
CA GLU A 35 9.88 2.91 -6.55
C GLU A 35 8.74 3.16 -7.57
N PRO A 36 8.12 2.13 -8.18
CA PRO A 36 7.03 2.38 -9.14
C PRO A 36 5.78 2.97 -8.49
N LEU A 37 5.51 2.65 -7.21
CA LEU A 37 4.34 3.16 -6.49
C LEU A 37 4.51 4.63 -6.07
N ALA A 38 5.73 5.07 -5.74
CA ALA A 38 6.05 6.48 -5.56
C ALA A 38 5.98 7.26 -6.89
N GLY A 39 6.43 6.65 -7.99
CA GLY A 39 6.32 7.24 -9.33
C GLY A 39 4.88 7.44 -9.82
N ALA A 40 3.94 6.57 -9.43
CA ALA A 40 2.52 6.69 -9.80
C ALA A 40 1.71 7.66 -8.91
N LEU A 41 2.28 8.11 -7.79
CA LEU A 41 1.68 9.10 -6.88
C LEU A 41 2.22 10.52 -7.09
N ALA A 42 3.25 10.69 -7.92
CA ALA A 42 3.70 11.99 -8.44
C ALA A 42 2.81 12.45 -9.60
#